data_AF-A0A1G3HCX7-F1
#
_entry.id   AF-A0A1G3HCX7-F1
#
_cell.length_a   1.000
_cell.length_b   1.000
_cell.length_c   1.000
_cell.angle_alpha   90.00
_cell.angle_beta   90.00
_cell.angle_gamma   90.00
#
_symmetry.space_group_name_H-M   'P 1'
#
loop_
_entity.id
_entity.type
_entity.pdbx_description
1 polymer ?
#
loop_
_entity_poly.entity_id
_entity_poly.type
_entity_poly.pdbx_seq_one_letter_code
_entity_poly.pdbx_strand_id
1 'polypeptide(L)'
;MEIDDRALMLRDIEQEVALTRHETGKAALDPRVMAAVANVPRERFVPQMDRHRAFDNGPLPIGCGQTISQPYIVPFTRSSA
;
A
#
# COMPACT_ATOMS: atom_id res chain seq x y z
N MET A 1 -22.83 7.32 -0.45
CA MET A 1 -22.00 6.19 0.01
C MET A 1 -20.57 6.66 -0.15
N GLU A 2 -19.96 7.14 0.93
CA GLU A 2 -18.52 7.43 0.92
C GLU A 2 -17.81 6.11 0.65
N ILE A 3 -16.97 6.10 -0.38
CA ILE A 3 -16.10 4.97 -0.65
C ILE A 3 -14.92 5.11 0.32
N ASP A 4 -14.64 4.07 1.10
CA ASP A 4 -13.48 4.06 2.00
C ASP A 4 -12.22 3.79 1.15
N ASP A 5 -11.48 4.85 0.85
CA ASP A 5 -10.25 4.79 0.03
C ASP A 5 -9.20 3.84 0.64
N ARG A 6 -9.15 3.70 1.97
CA ARG A 6 -8.26 2.73 2.62
C ARG A 6 -8.69 1.31 2.31
N ALA A 7 -10.00 1.02 2.37
CA ALA A 7 -10.51 -0.29 2.02
C ALA A 7 -10.25 -0.64 0.55
N LEU A 8 -10.31 0.34 -0.35
CA LEU A 8 -9.90 0.16 -1.75
C LEU A 8 -8.41 -0.17 -1.86
N MET A 9 -7.55 0.60 -1.21
CA MET A 9 -6.11 0.35 -1.18
C MET A 9 -5.77 -1.08 -0.74
N LEU A 10 -6.43 -1.57 0.32
CA LEU A 10 -6.21 -2.94 0.82
C LEU A 10 -6.64 -3.99 -0.20
N ARG A 11 -7.77 -3.79 -0.89
CA ARG A 11 -8.24 -4.68 -1.96
C ARG A 11 -7.30 -4.67 -3.16
N ASP A 12 -6.73 -3.52 -3.50
CA ASP A 12 -5.77 -3.41 -4.61
C ASP A 12 -4.48 -4.17 -4.29
N ILE A 13 -3.99 -4.07 -3.05
CA ILE A 13 -2.83 -4.85 -2.58
C ILE A 13 -3.11 -6.36 -2.72
N GLU A 14 -4.26 -6.85 -2.25
CA GLU A 14 -4.63 -8.26 -2.35
C GLU A 14 -4.74 -8.73 -3.81
N GLN A 15 -5.33 -7.90 -4.68
CA GLN A 15 -5.41 -8.18 -6.12
C GLN A 15 -4.03 -8.26 -6.76
N GLU A 16 -3.12 -7.33 -6.46
CA GLU A 16 -1.76 -7.35 -7.00
C GLU A 16 -0.96 -8.58 -6.54
N VAL A 17 -1.13 -9.02 -5.29
CA VAL A 17 -0.55 -10.28 -4.80
C VAL A 17 -1.09 -11.46 -5.60
N ALA A 18 -2.41 -11.52 -5.81
CA ALA A 18 -3.03 -12.61 -6.56
C ALA A 18 -2.58 -12.65 -8.03
N LEU A 19 -2.46 -11.48 -8.67
CA LEU A 19 -2.03 -11.34 -10.06
C LEU A 19 -0.56 -11.71 -10.25
N THR A 20 0.30 -11.38 -9.28
CA THR A 20 1.76 -11.57 -9.39
C THR A 20 2.27 -12.84 -8.71
N ARG A 21 1.37 -13.70 -8.21
CA ARG A 21 1.73 -14.91 -7.46
C ARG A 21 2.62 -15.89 -8.24
N HIS A 22 2.47 -15.94 -9.57
CA HIS A 22 3.19 -16.88 -10.43
C HIS A 22 4.63 -16.42 -10.70
N GLU A 23 4.85 -15.11 -10.68
CA GLU A 23 6.13 -14.44 -10.88
C GLU A 23 6.90 -14.33 -9.56
N THR A 24 6.19 -14.06 -8.46
CA THR A 24 6.80 -13.79 -7.16
C THR A 24 6.89 -15.00 -6.25
N GLY A 25 6.14 -16.07 -6.53
CA GLY A 25 6.01 -17.25 -5.68
C GLY A 25 5.24 -17.01 -4.38
N LYS A 26 4.64 -15.82 -4.20
CA LYS A 26 3.87 -15.47 -2.99
C LYS A 26 2.38 -15.50 -3.29
N ALA A 27 1.67 -16.47 -2.70
CA ALA A 27 0.22 -16.56 -2.82
C ALA A 27 -0.55 -15.57 -1.94
N ALA A 28 0.09 -15.08 -0.86
CA ALA A 28 -0.46 -14.12 0.09
C ALA A 28 0.67 -13.36 0.80
N LEU A 29 0.35 -12.22 1.41
CA LEU A 29 1.23 -11.51 2.35
C LEU A 29 0.98 -11.99 3.78
N ASP A 30 1.96 -11.81 4.66
CA ASP A 30 1.81 -12.14 6.09
C ASP A 30 0.62 -11.34 6.68
N PRO A 31 -0.34 -11.98 7.38
CA PRO A 31 -1.46 -11.27 7.99
C PRO A 31 -1.05 -10.14 8.93
N ARG A 32 0.09 -10.27 9.62
CA ARG A 32 0.65 -9.23 10.50
C ARG A 32 1.06 -8.00 9.69
N VAL A 33 1.56 -8.20 8.46
CA VAL A 33 1.93 -7.11 7.56
C VAL A 33 0.68 -6.43 7.01
N MET A 34 -0.34 -7.19 6.59
CA MET A 34 -1.62 -6.61 6.15
C MET A 34 -2.30 -5.80 7.26
N ALA A 35 -2.28 -6.31 8.50
CA ALA A 35 -2.77 -5.59 9.67
C ALA A 35 -1.99 -4.29 9.92
N ALA A 36 -0.67 -4.29 9.73
CA ALA A 36 0.13 -3.08 9.85
C ALA A 36 -0.25 -2.04 8.78
N VAL A 37 -0.41 -2.45 7.52
CA VAL A 37 -0.84 -1.56 6.43
C VAL A 37 -2.21 -0.96 6.71
N ALA A 38 -3.15 -1.75 7.24
CA ALA A 38 -4.49 -1.28 7.59
C ALA A 38 -4.47 -0.24 8.72
N ASN A 39 -3.61 -0.41 9.72
CA ASN A 39 -3.61 0.41 10.94
C ASN A 39 -2.68 1.63 10.91
N VAL A 40 -1.62 1.62 10.07
CA VAL A 40 -0.70 2.77 9.99
C VAL A 40 -1.40 3.95 9.30
N PRO A 41 -1.36 5.16 9.88
CA PRO A 41 -1.98 6.36 9.29
C PRO A 41 -1.10 6.93 8.18
N ARG A 42 -1.10 6.28 7.00
CA ARG A 42 -0.30 6.63 5.82
C ARG A 42 -0.41 8.12 5.44
N GLU A 43 -1.58 8.73 5.61
CA GLU A 43 -1.86 10.14 5.34
C GLU A 43 -1.00 11.12 6.15
N ARG A 44 -0.45 10.68 7.30
CA ARG A 44 0.47 11.51 8.11
C ARG A 44 1.87 11.61 7.51
N PHE A 45 2.21 10.71 6.58
CA PHE A 45 3.49 10.66 5.89
C PHE A 45 3.43 11.29 4.49
N VAL A 46 2.27 11.83 4.09
CA VAL A 46 2.03 12.47 2.80
C VAL A 46 1.92 13.99 2.99
N PRO A 47 2.55 14.82 2.14
CA PRO A 47 2.38 16.27 2.15
C PRO A 47 0.91 16.69 2.10
N GLN A 48 0.56 17.79 2.76
CA GLN A 48 -0.84 18.22 2.91
C GLN A 48 -1.59 18.34 1.57
N MET A 49 -0.91 18.81 0.52
CA MET A 49 -1.47 18.96 -0.83
C MET A 49 -1.86 17.63 -1.48
N ASP A 50 -1.19 16.54 -1.13
CA ASP A 50 -1.39 15.21 -1.71
C ASP A 50 -2.17 14.25 -0.80
N ARG A 51 -2.61 14.68 0.39
CA ARG A 51 -3.32 13.80 1.35
C ARG A 51 -4.61 13.19 0.79
N HIS A 52 -5.27 13.87 -0.13
CA HIS A 52 -6.46 13.36 -0.83
C HIS A 52 -6.16 12.11 -1.68
N ARG A 53 -4.88 11.82 -1.94
CA ARG A 53 -4.37 10.67 -2.68
C ARG A 53 -3.67 9.66 -1.79
N ALA A 54 -3.70 9.82 -0.47
CA ALA A 54 -2.86 9.07 0.45
C ALA A 54 -3.04 7.54 0.33
N PHE A 55 -4.21 7.08 -0.11
CA PHE A 55 -4.54 5.67 -0.29
C PHE A 55 -4.54 5.21 -1.75
N ASP A 56 -4.15 6.07 -2.70
CA ASP A 56 -3.90 5.64 -4.08
C ASP A 56 -2.85 4.53 -4.06
N ASN A 57 -3.07 3.47 -4.83
CA ASN A 57 -2.08 2.42 -5.00
C ASN A 57 -0.96 2.86 -5.98
N GLY A 58 -0.27 3.94 -5.64
CA GLY A 58 0.83 4.50 -6.43
C GLY A 58 1.84 5.28 -5.57
N PRO A 59 3.02 5.61 -6.13
CA PRO A 59 3.99 6.44 -5.44
C PRO A 59 3.51 7.89 -5.35
N LEU A 60 3.81 8.56 -4.24
CA LEU A 60 3.53 9.98 -4.05
C LEU A 60 4.81 10.74 -3.66
N PRO A 61 5.00 11.99 -4.12
CA PRO A 61 6.12 12.81 -3.70
C PRO A 61 6.01 13.15 -2.21
N ILE A 62 7.14 13.15 -1.50
CA ILE A 62 7.23 13.57 -0.08
C ILE A 62 8.20 14.74 0.14
N GLY A 63 8.68 15.36 -0.95
CA GLY A 63 9.65 16.44 -0.94
C GLY A 63 11.09 15.96 -1.21
N CYS A 64 12.00 16.91 -1.43
CA CYS A 64 13.44 16.64 -1.66
C CYS A 64 13.73 15.64 -2.80
N GLY A 65 12.88 15.57 -3.82
CA GLY A 65 13.00 14.60 -4.90
C GLY A 65 12.74 13.14 -4.48
N GLN A 66 12.19 12.91 -3.28
CA GLN A 66 11.88 11.59 -2.74
C GLN A 66 10.38 11.27 -2.89
N THR A 67 10.07 9.98 -2.86
CA THR A 67 8.69 9.47 -2.90
C THR A 67 8.42 8.51 -1.74
N ILE A 68 7.18 8.48 -1.28
CA ILE A 68 6.66 7.33 -0.55
C ILE A 68 6.25 6.27 -1.58
N SER A 69 6.72 5.04 -1.39
CA SER A 69 6.45 3.95 -2.33
C SER A 69 4.97 3.59 -2.40
N GLN A 70 4.59 2.93 -3.50
CA GLN A 70 3.28 2.31 -3.68
C GLN A 70 2.93 1.42 -2.48
N PRO A 71 1.68 1.48 -1.97
CA PRO A 71 1.20 0.66 -0.86
C PRO A 71 1.42 -0.85 -0.99
N TYR A 72 1.46 -1.42 -2.20
CA TYR A 72 1.77 -2.84 -2.43
C TYR A 72 3.25 -3.22 -2.25
N ILE A 73 4.17 -2.38 -2.72
CA ILE A 73 5.61 -2.73 -2.76
C ILE A 73 6.20 -2.88 -1.36
N VAL A 74 5.79 -2.03 -0.42
CA VAL A 74 6.28 -2.06 0.98
C VAL A 74 5.94 -3.38 1.70
N PRO A 75 4.67 -3.83 1.79
CA PRO A 75 4.33 -5.08 2.44
C PRO A 75 4.83 -6.30 1.66
N PHE A 76 4.91 -6.24 0.33
CA PHE A 76 5.51 -7.30 -0.49
C PHE A 76 6.98 -7.55 -0.14
N THR A 77 7.78 -6.49 0.04
CA THR A 77 9.21 -6.59 0.41
C THR A 77 9.42 -6.99 1.88
N ARG A 78 8.50 -6.64 2.77
CA ARG A 78 8.55 -6.99 4.21
C ARG A 78 7.98 -8.36 4.54
N SER A 79 7.29 -9.01 3.60
CA SER A 79 6.84 -10.39 3.72
C SER A 79 7.97 -11.33 3.29
N SER A 80 9.05 -11.41 4.06
CA SER A 80 10.02 -12.50 3.95
C SER A 80 9.42 -13.74 4.61
N ALA A 81 9.45 -14.87 3.89
CA ALA A 81 9.03 -16.18 4.37
C ALA A 81 9.79 -16.61 5.63
#